data_AF-A0A2D4J6R4-F1
#
_entry.id   AF-A0A2D4J6R4-F1
#
_cell.length_a   1.000
_cell.length_b   1.000
_cell.length_c   1.000
_cell.angle_alpha   90.00
_cell.angle_beta   90.00
_cell.angle_gamma   90.00
#
_symmetry.space_group_name_H-M   'P 1'
#
loop_
_entity.id
_entity.type
_entity.pdbx_description
1 polymer ?
#
loop_
_entity_poly.entity_id
_entity_poly.type
_entity_poly.pdbx_seq_one_letter_code
_entity_poly.pdbx_strand_id
1 'polypeptide(L)'
;IFLCFESLHKKEQLPNNMCFCLPIETSDFPSECCSVMAGGTLTGWHADVATVMWRRMLGILGDVNCIMDPEIHAQVFDYLCELWQNLAKIRDNLGISIDNVISPSPPVLIPPLRILTPWLFKATMLSDKYKQGKLHAYKLICNTMKRRQDVSPNRDFLTHFYNIMHCGLLHVDQDIVNTIIKHCSPQFFSLGLPGATMLIMDFIVAAGRVAASSFLNAPRVEAQVLLGSLVCFPNLYCELSALHPNTPDIVVSQFTEVKVGFEICVLFLYLLQYKLTFVAM
;
A
#
# COMPACT_ATOMS: atom_id res chain seq x y z
N ILE A 1 -18.55 20.00 -16.24
CA ILE A 1 -17.24 19.76 -15.56
C ILE A 1 -17.42 19.44 -14.08
N PHE A 2 -18.34 20.09 -13.33
CA PHE A 2 -18.91 19.49 -12.10
C PHE A 2 -19.81 18.27 -12.42
N LEU A 3 -20.57 18.36 -13.51
CA LEU A 3 -21.49 17.30 -13.95
C LEU A 3 -20.80 16.03 -14.51
N CYS A 4 -19.51 16.07 -14.86
CA CYS A 4 -18.82 14.86 -15.35
C CYS A 4 -18.50 13.89 -14.20
N PHE A 5 -18.35 14.42 -12.98
CA PHE A 5 -18.14 13.60 -11.78
C PHE A 5 -19.45 12.99 -11.27
N GLU A 6 -20.58 13.69 -11.40
CA GLU A 6 -21.92 13.10 -11.14
C GLU A 6 -22.34 12.08 -12.20
N SER A 7 -21.93 12.25 -13.47
CA SER A 7 -22.37 11.35 -14.55
C SER A 7 -21.66 9.98 -14.54
N LEU A 8 -20.47 9.88 -13.94
CA LEU A 8 -19.84 8.58 -13.63
C LEU A 8 -20.55 7.83 -12.49
N HIS A 9 -21.46 8.49 -11.78
CA HIS A 9 -22.22 7.92 -10.67
C HIS A 9 -23.56 7.28 -11.09
N LYS A 10 -23.95 7.36 -12.38
CA LYS A 10 -25.31 7.01 -12.83
C LYS A 10 -25.44 5.90 -13.88
N LYS A 11 -24.37 5.22 -14.30
CA LYS A 11 -24.45 4.04 -15.19
C LYS A 11 -23.44 2.96 -14.82
N GLU A 12 -23.69 2.29 -13.72
CA GLU A 12 -23.46 0.85 -13.53
C GLU A 12 -24.01 0.47 -12.15
N GLN A 13 -25.22 -0.08 -12.15
CA GLN A 13 -25.80 -0.73 -10.97
C GLN A 13 -25.02 -2.02 -10.69
N LEU A 14 -23.96 -1.90 -9.89
CA LEU A 14 -23.49 -2.98 -9.02
C LEU A 14 -24.11 -2.79 -7.63
N PRO A 15 -24.46 -3.87 -6.91
CA PRO A 15 -25.30 -3.78 -5.73
C PRO A 15 -24.56 -3.14 -4.55
N ASN A 16 -25.09 -1.99 -4.14
CA ASN A 16 -25.13 -1.34 -2.83
C ASN A 16 -23.85 -1.23 -1.97
N ASN A 17 -23.50 0.03 -1.71
CA ASN A 17 -22.64 0.59 -0.65
C ASN A 17 -21.12 0.67 -0.89
N MET A 18 -20.71 1.27 -2.01
CA MET A 18 -19.37 1.84 -2.14
C MET A 18 -19.43 3.26 -2.69
N CYS A 19 -19.76 4.22 -1.83
CA CYS A 19 -19.56 5.63 -2.12
C CYS A 19 -18.25 6.05 -1.42
N PHE A 20 -17.13 6.02 -2.14
CA PHE A 20 -15.87 6.60 -1.65
C PHE A 20 -15.96 8.13 -1.76
N CYS A 21 -16.74 8.75 -0.88
CA CYS A 21 -16.60 10.17 -0.59
C CYS A 21 -15.29 10.39 0.16
N LEU A 22 -14.23 10.79 -0.54
CA LEU A 22 -13.17 11.55 0.11
C LEU A 22 -13.80 12.85 0.61
N PRO A 23 -13.73 13.18 1.91
CA PRO A 23 -14.28 14.43 2.39
C PRO A 23 -13.56 15.57 1.68
N ILE A 24 -14.33 16.43 1.01
CA ILE A 24 -13.90 17.78 0.70
C ILE A 24 -13.90 18.48 2.05
N GLU A 25 -12.77 18.49 2.76
CA GLU A 25 -12.58 19.50 3.79
C GLU A 25 -12.47 20.82 3.06
N THR A 26 -13.59 21.53 2.97
CA THR A 26 -13.62 22.96 2.72
C THR A 26 -12.88 23.63 3.86
N SER A 27 -11.57 23.76 3.73
CA SER A 27 -10.78 24.63 4.59
C SER A 27 -11.29 26.06 4.40
N ASP A 28 -11.80 26.67 5.47
CA ASP A 28 -12.15 28.09 5.52
C ASP A 28 -10.89 28.93 5.34
N PHE A 29 -10.47 29.15 4.09
CA PHE A 29 -9.45 30.15 3.75
C PHE A 29 -10.10 31.53 3.64
N PRO A 30 -9.50 32.59 4.20
CA PRO A 30 -9.86 33.94 3.81
C PRO A 30 -9.62 34.08 2.31
N SER A 31 -10.67 34.43 1.57
CA SER A 31 -10.80 34.34 0.10
C SER A 31 -9.81 35.19 -0.71
N GLU A 32 -8.96 35.97 -0.05
CA GLU A 32 -8.09 36.97 -0.69
C GLU A 32 -6.72 36.41 -1.14
N CYS A 33 -6.33 35.20 -0.72
CA CYS A 33 -5.03 34.59 -1.09
C CYS A 33 -5.14 33.35 -1.99
N CYS A 34 -6.32 33.04 -2.53
CA CYS A 34 -6.55 31.86 -3.36
C CYS A 34 -6.46 32.21 -4.85
N SER A 35 -6.04 31.26 -5.69
CA SER A 35 -6.05 31.45 -7.14
C SER A 35 -7.48 31.49 -7.68
N VAL A 36 -7.64 32.02 -8.90
CA VAL A 36 -8.89 31.96 -9.66
C VAL A 36 -9.44 30.51 -9.76
N MET A 37 -8.56 29.51 -9.80
CA MET A 37 -8.95 28.10 -9.88
C MET A 37 -9.52 27.55 -8.58
N ALA A 38 -9.21 28.18 -7.45
CA ALA A 38 -9.75 27.88 -6.12
C ALA A 38 -10.86 28.88 -5.69
N GLY A 39 -11.33 29.74 -6.61
CA GLY A 39 -12.41 30.71 -6.35
C GLY A 39 -11.96 32.07 -5.82
N GLY A 40 -10.64 32.35 -5.81
CA GLY A 40 -10.08 33.66 -5.45
C GLY A 40 -9.79 34.54 -6.67
N THR A 41 -8.95 35.57 -6.48
CA THR A 41 -8.65 36.59 -7.51
C THR A 41 -7.22 36.50 -8.06
N LEU A 42 -6.36 35.66 -7.48
CA LEU A 42 -4.95 35.58 -7.87
C LEU A 42 -4.77 34.82 -9.18
N THR A 43 -4.16 35.48 -10.17
CA THR A 43 -3.75 34.88 -11.44
C THR A 43 -2.29 34.41 -11.38
N GLY A 44 -1.95 33.37 -12.13
CA GLY A 44 -0.56 32.85 -12.23
C GLY A 44 -0.39 31.43 -11.68
N TRP A 45 0.87 31.00 -11.55
CA TRP A 45 1.23 29.68 -11.04
C TRP A 45 1.31 29.70 -9.51
N HIS A 46 0.27 29.17 -8.86
CA HIS A 46 0.17 29.03 -7.41
C HIS A 46 0.04 27.55 -7.02
N ALA A 47 0.30 27.22 -5.76
CA ALA A 47 0.33 25.84 -5.27
C ALA A 47 -1.04 25.13 -5.39
N ASP A 48 -2.12 25.88 -5.24
CA ASP A 48 -3.50 25.43 -5.44
C ASP A 48 -3.80 25.14 -6.92
N VAL A 49 -3.32 25.98 -7.85
CA VAL A 49 -3.37 25.73 -9.31
C VAL A 49 -2.66 24.44 -9.66
N ALA A 50 -1.45 24.21 -9.12
CA ALA A 50 -0.73 22.96 -9.31
C ALA A 50 -1.55 21.77 -8.78
N THR A 51 -2.07 21.86 -7.55
CA THR A 51 -2.88 20.79 -6.95
C THR A 51 -4.10 20.43 -7.81
N VAL A 52 -4.82 21.43 -8.31
CA VAL A 52 -5.97 21.22 -9.20
C VAL A 52 -5.55 20.59 -10.52
N MET A 53 -4.45 21.05 -11.11
CA MET A 53 -3.98 20.56 -12.41
C MET A 53 -3.56 19.10 -12.37
N TRP A 54 -2.75 18.69 -11.38
CA TRP A 54 -2.34 17.30 -11.22
C TRP A 54 -3.53 16.38 -10.92
N ARG A 55 -4.53 16.81 -10.13
CA ARG A 55 -5.77 16.06 -9.93
C ARG A 55 -6.57 15.88 -11.22
N ARG A 56 -6.65 16.92 -12.06
CA ARG A 56 -7.32 16.83 -13.37
C ARG A 56 -6.59 15.89 -14.31
N MET A 57 -5.25 15.95 -14.36
CA MET A 57 -4.44 15.04 -15.17
C MET A 57 -4.67 13.58 -14.78
N LEU A 58 -4.70 13.28 -13.48
CA LEU A 58 -5.03 11.94 -13.00
C LEU A 58 -6.48 11.54 -13.36
N GLY A 59 -7.43 12.46 -13.25
CA GLY A 59 -8.82 12.19 -13.62
C GLY A 59 -9.03 11.91 -15.12
N ILE A 60 -8.20 12.48 -16.00
CA ILE A 60 -8.28 12.28 -17.45
C ILE A 60 -7.92 10.84 -17.86
N LEU A 61 -7.08 10.15 -17.07
CA LEU A 61 -6.69 8.76 -17.36
C LEU A 61 -7.89 7.79 -17.35
N GLY A 62 -8.98 8.14 -16.66
CA GLY A 62 -10.13 7.25 -16.51
C GLY A 62 -9.80 5.98 -15.71
N ASP A 63 -10.59 4.93 -15.86
CA ASP A 63 -10.27 3.65 -15.22
C ASP A 63 -9.21 2.89 -16.02
N VAL A 64 -7.96 2.92 -15.51
CA VAL A 64 -6.81 2.23 -16.11
C VAL A 64 -7.00 0.71 -16.20
N ASN A 65 -7.92 0.13 -15.43
CA ASN A 65 -8.21 -1.31 -15.49
C ASN A 65 -9.05 -1.70 -16.72
N CYS A 66 -9.59 -0.72 -17.47
CA CYS A 66 -10.31 -0.96 -18.72
C CYS A 66 -9.37 -1.14 -19.93
N ILE A 67 -8.04 -1.03 -19.73
CA ILE A 67 -7.06 -1.23 -20.80
C ILE A 67 -7.10 -2.71 -21.24
N MET A 68 -7.44 -2.91 -22.52
CA MET A 68 -7.62 -4.25 -23.08
C MET A 68 -6.31 -5.01 -23.26
N ASP A 69 -5.26 -4.30 -23.67
CA ASP A 69 -3.93 -4.85 -23.92
C ASP A 69 -3.15 -5.03 -22.60
N PRO A 70 -2.77 -6.27 -22.22
CA PRO A 70 -2.06 -6.51 -20.97
C PRO A 70 -0.67 -5.89 -20.87
N GLU A 71 0.04 -5.72 -21.99
CA GLU A 71 1.37 -5.11 -22.02
C GLU A 71 1.27 -3.61 -21.78
N ILE A 72 0.32 -2.94 -22.46
CA ILE A 72 0.04 -1.51 -22.22
C ILE A 72 -0.45 -1.31 -20.79
N HIS A 73 -1.32 -2.18 -20.29
CA HIS A 73 -1.78 -2.13 -18.90
C HIS A 73 -0.60 -2.23 -17.94
N ALA A 74 0.33 -3.17 -18.15
CA ALA A 74 1.52 -3.30 -17.32
C ALA A 74 2.40 -2.03 -17.34
N GLN A 75 2.65 -1.47 -18.53
CA GLN A 75 3.42 -0.22 -18.70
C GLN A 75 2.76 0.95 -17.94
N VAL A 76 1.44 1.11 -18.06
CA VAL A 76 0.70 2.15 -17.34
C VAL A 76 0.86 1.98 -15.83
N PHE A 77 0.77 0.76 -15.31
CA PHE A 77 0.95 0.53 -13.87
C PHE A 77 2.39 0.77 -13.39
N ASP A 78 3.40 0.54 -14.23
CA ASP A 78 4.77 0.91 -13.91
C ASP A 78 4.96 2.43 -13.87
N TYR A 79 4.40 3.16 -14.84
CA TYR A 79 4.37 4.63 -14.79
C TYR A 79 3.61 5.16 -13.57
N LEU A 80 2.52 4.52 -13.15
CA LEU A 80 1.83 4.87 -11.91
C LEU A 80 2.73 4.67 -10.68
N CYS A 81 3.61 3.66 -10.68
CA CYS A 81 4.61 3.50 -9.62
C CYS A 81 5.59 4.67 -9.58
N GLU A 82 6.12 5.10 -10.72
CA GLU A 82 7.03 6.24 -10.83
C GLU A 82 6.36 7.56 -10.42
N LEU A 83 5.14 7.78 -10.90
CA LEU A 83 4.33 8.94 -10.56
C LEU A 83 4.10 9.03 -9.06
N TRP A 84 3.70 7.93 -8.43
CA TRP A 84 3.50 7.89 -6.98
C TRP A 84 4.80 8.18 -6.22
N GLN A 85 5.93 7.64 -6.67
CA GLN A 85 7.24 7.93 -6.06
C GLN A 85 7.60 9.43 -6.17
N ASN A 86 7.31 10.05 -7.31
CA ASN A 86 7.53 11.48 -7.50
C ASN A 86 6.63 12.32 -6.58
N LEU A 87 5.35 11.96 -6.46
CA LEU A 87 4.43 12.62 -5.51
C LEU A 87 4.90 12.46 -4.06
N ALA A 88 5.43 11.28 -3.70
CA ALA A 88 5.98 11.03 -2.37
C ALA A 88 7.22 11.90 -2.09
N LYS A 89 8.13 12.04 -3.06
CA LYS A 89 9.30 12.94 -2.96
C LYS A 89 8.90 14.41 -2.84
N ILE A 90 7.95 14.87 -3.67
CA ILE A 90 7.43 16.25 -3.59
C ILE A 90 6.88 16.50 -2.18
N ARG A 91 6.08 15.57 -1.66
CA ARG A 91 5.53 15.66 -0.32
C ARG A 91 6.61 15.73 0.77
N ASP A 92 7.67 14.92 0.68
CA ASP A 92 8.79 14.96 1.63
C ASP A 92 9.51 16.31 1.62
N ASN A 93 9.63 16.93 0.44
CA ASN A 93 10.28 18.22 0.29
C ASN A 93 9.47 19.40 0.82
N LEU A 94 8.14 19.27 0.97
CA LEU A 94 7.29 20.35 1.49
C LEU A 94 7.59 20.71 2.96
N GLY A 95 8.21 19.80 3.72
CA GLY A 95 8.55 20.01 5.13
C GLY A 95 10.00 20.47 5.38
N ILE A 96 10.79 20.69 4.33
CA ILE A 96 12.21 21.07 4.47
C ILE A 96 12.31 22.59 4.68
N SER A 97 12.91 22.98 5.81
CA SER A 97 13.27 24.37 6.10
C SER A 97 14.27 24.87 5.05
N ILE A 98 13.99 26.02 4.44
CA ILE A 98 14.87 26.64 3.42
C ILE A 98 16.16 27.16 4.09
N ASP A 99 16.06 27.53 5.36
CA ASP A 99 17.08 28.17 6.17
C ASP A 99 17.76 27.23 7.18
N ASN A 100 17.26 26.00 7.38
CA ASN A 100 17.69 25.03 8.40
C ASN A 100 17.66 25.57 9.87
N VAL A 101 17.00 26.69 10.11
CA VAL A 101 16.90 27.31 11.45
C VAL A 101 15.49 27.16 12.04
N ILE A 102 14.44 27.25 11.22
CA ILE A 102 13.05 27.24 11.68
C ILE A 102 12.29 26.08 11.04
N SER A 103 11.62 25.26 11.85
CA SER A 103 10.70 24.24 11.33
C SER A 103 9.49 24.92 10.66
N PRO A 104 9.25 24.70 9.36
CA PRO A 104 8.12 25.31 8.67
C PRO A 104 6.80 24.81 9.24
N SER A 105 5.74 25.62 9.10
CA SER A 105 4.38 25.20 9.42
C SER A 105 3.98 24.02 8.54
N PRO A 106 3.09 23.11 9.02
CA PRO A 106 2.65 21.97 8.24
C PRO A 106 2.11 22.40 6.88
N PRO A 107 2.56 21.78 5.77
CA PRO A 107 2.13 22.19 4.44
C PRO A 107 0.64 21.91 4.27
N VAL A 108 -0.08 22.92 3.78
CA VAL A 108 -1.53 22.85 3.55
C VAL A 108 -1.89 21.94 2.37
N LEU A 109 -1.12 22.01 1.29
CA LEU A 109 -1.41 21.32 0.04
C LEU A 109 -0.52 20.09 -0.11
N ILE A 110 -1.00 18.96 0.41
CA ILE A 110 -0.27 17.70 0.41
C ILE A 110 -0.70 16.83 -0.79
N PRO A 111 0.24 16.33 -1.61
CA PRO A 111 -0.07 15.37 -2.67
C PRO A 111 -0.82 14.13 -2.16
N PRO A 112 -2.00 13.78 -2.71
CA PRO A 112 -2.83 12.68 -2.21
C PRO A 112 -2.31 11.33 -2.68
N LEU A 113 -1.42 10.71 -1.90
CA LEU A 113 -0.79 9.42 -2.25
C LEU A 113 -1.75 8.22 -2.36
N ARG A 114 -2.97 8.33 -1.81
CA ARG A 114 -4.02 7.29 -1.85
C ARG A 114 -5.00 7.41 -3.01
N ILE A 115 -4.84 8.42 -3.87
CA ILE A 115 -5.78 8.63 -5.00
C ILE A 115 -5.78 7.46 -5.99
N LEU A 116 -4.67 6.72 -6.09
CA LEU A 116 -4.52 5.59 -6.99
C LEU A 116 -5.11 4.29 -6.43
N THR A 117 -5.38 4.21 -5.11
CA THR A 117 -5.68 2.94 -4.45
C THR A 117 -6.90 2.19 -5.03
N PRO A 118 -8.01 2.84 -5.43
CA PRO A 118 -9.11 2.12 -6.07
C PRO A 118 -8.69 1.37 -7.34
N TRP A 119 -7.84 1.98 -8.17
CA TRP A 119 -7.32 1.32 -9.37
C TRP A 119 -6.40 0.16 -9.02
N LEU A 120 -5.57 0.30 -7.99
CA LEU A 120 -4.67 -0.77 -7.54
C LEU A 120 -5.45 -1.96 -6.99
N PHE A 121 -6.49 -1.71 -6.20
CA PHE A 121 -7.33 -2.77 -5.64
C PHE A 121 -8.11 -3.51 -6.72
N LYS A 122 -8.62 -2.79 -7.73
CA LYS A 122 -9.29 -3.43 -8.87
C LYS A 122 -8.31 -4.25 -9.71
N ALA A 123 -7.07 -3.79 -9.89
CA ALA A 123 -6.05 -4.49 -10.67
C ALA A 123 -5.69 -5.86 -10.11
N THR A 124 -5.63 -6.01 -8.79
CA THR A 124 -5.31 -7.30 -8.15
C THR A 124 -6.36 -8.37 -8.42
N MET A 125 -7.60 -7.97 -8.73
CA MET A 125 -8.74 -8.84 -9.03
C MET A 125 -8.88 -9.18 -10.53
N LEU A 126 -8.04 -8.62 -11.40
CA LEU A 126 -8.09 -8.93 -12.84
C LEU A 126 -7.74 -10.40 -13.11
N SER A 127 -8.00 -10.89 -14.32
CA SER A 127 -7.57 -12.22 -14.74
C SER A 127 -6.04 -12.32 -14.90
N ASP A 128 -5.50 -13.54 -14.90
CA ASP A 128 -4.05 -13.79 -14.93
C ASP A 128 -3.33 -13.32 -16.20
N LYS A 129 -4.07 -13.01 -17.29
CA LYS A 129 -3.49 -12.33 -18.46
C LYS A 129 -2.81 -11.00 -18.10
N TYR A 130 -3.25 -10.34 -17.03
CA TYR A 130 -2.69 -9.06 -16.56
C TYR A 130 -1.63 -9.23 -15.46
N LYS A 131 -0.98 -10.39 -15.37
CA LYS A 131 -0.01 -10.71 -14.31
C LYS A 131 0.98 -9.59 -14.01
N GLN A 132 1.65 -9.02 -15.02
CA GLN A 132 2.62 -7.94 -14.80
C GLN A 132 1.97 -6.70 -14.16
N GLY A 133 0.81 -6.28 -14.67
CA GLY A 133 0.03 -5.20 -14.07
C GLY A 133 -0.35 -5.46 -12.60
N LYS A 134 -0.73 -6.71 -12.27
CA LYS A 134 -0.99 -7.12 -10.87
C LYS A 134 0.26 -6.96 -10.00
N LEU A 135 1.43 -7.37 -10.48
CA LEU A 135 2.69 -7.25 -9.73
C LEU A 135 3.03 -5.78 -9.43
N HIS A 136 2.91 -4.89 -10.42
CA HIS A 136 3.09 -3.45 -10.21
C HIS A 136 2.04 -2.89 -9.22
N ALA A 137 0.79 -3.35 -9.30
CA ALA A 137 -0.25 -2.96 -8.34
C ALA A 137 0.10 -3.37 -6.90
N TYR A 138 0.48 -4.63 -6.67
CA TYR A 138 0.92 -5.11 -5.35
C TYR A 138 2.13 -4.35 -4.82
N LYS A 139 3.14 -4.10 -5.68
CA LYS A 139 4.31 -3.27 -5.35
C LYS A 139 3.88 -1.89 -4.86
N LEU A 140 2.95 -1.25 -5.56
CA LEU A 140 2.51 0.10 -5.22
C LEU A 140 1.62 0.15 -3.97
N ILE A 141 0.75 -0.86 -3.77
CA ILE A 141 -0.02 -1.04 -2.54
C ILE A 141 0.93 -1.14 -1.34
N CYS A 142 1.96 -1.99 -1.43
CA CYS A 142 2.97 -2.14 -0.38
C CYS A 142 3.69 -0.82 -0.09
N ASN A 143 4.10 -0.08 -1.13
CA ASN A 143 4.79 1.21 -0.96
C ASN A 143 3.89 2.28 -0.32
N THR A 144 2.61 2.32 -0.67
CA THR A 144 1.63 3.24 -0.08
C THR A 144 1.52 3.04 1.43
N MET A 145 1.64 1.78 1.87
CA MET A 145 1.49 1.36 3.26
C MET A 145 2.80 1.30 4.03
N LYS A 146 3.93 1.78 3.48
CA LYS A 146 5.17 2.03 4.24
C LYS A 146 5.13 3.35 4.99
N ARG A 147 4.30 4.29 4.55
CA ARG A 147 4.37 5.68 4.98
C ARG A 147 3.35 5.95 6.07
N ARG A 148 3.70 6.85 6.99
CA ARG A 148 2.74 7.40 7.95
C ARG A 148 1.61 8.09 7.17
N GLN A 149 0.40 7.75 7.55
CA GLN A 149 -0.82 8.30 6.96
C GLN A 149 -1.13 9.61 7.68
N ASP A 150 -1.20 10.72 6.93
CA ASP A 150 -1.48 12.04 7.52
C ASP A 150 -2.88 12.08 8.13
N VAL A 151 -3.81 11.36 7.49
CA VAL A 151 -5.16 11.06 7.99
C VAL A 151 -5.32 9.56 8.03
N SER A 152 -5.76 9.03 9.17
CA SER A 152 -5.98 7.59 9.32
C SER A 152 -6.96 7.08 8.25
N PRO A 153 -6.69 5.93 7.63
CA PRO A 153 -7.62 5.32 6.69
C PRO A 153 -8.92 4.91 7.38
N ASN A 154 -10.03 5.03 6.66
CA ASN A 154 -11.33 4.57 7.14
C ASN A 154 -11.36 3.03 7.21
N ARG A 155 -12.36 2.49 7.92
CA ARG A 155 -12.49 1.05 8.15
C ARG A 155 -12.68 0.27 6.84
N ASP A 156 -13.53 0.76 5.95
CA ASP A 156 -13.83 0.06 4.68
C ASP A 156 -12.58 -0.11 3.82
N PHE A 157 -11.74 0.93 3.74
CA PHE A 157 -10.45 0.88 3.07
C PHE A 157 -9.53 -0.16 3.71
N LEU A 158 -9.40 -0.15 5.05
CA LEU A 158 -8.54 -1.08 5.76
C LEU A 158 -8.99 -2.53 5.56
N THR A 159 -10.29 -2.81 5.62
CA THR A 159 -10.85 -4.14 5.37
C THR A 159 -10.49 -4.64 3.96
N HIS A 160 -10.66 -3.80 2.94
CA HIS A 160 -10.30 -4.15 1.57
C HIS A 160 -8.79 -4.37 1.41
N PHE A 161 -8.00 -3.48 2.01
CA PHE A 161 -6.56 -3.60 2.01
C PHE A 161 -6.10 -4.92 2.65
N TYR A 162 -6.60 -5.26 3.85
CA TYR A 162 -6.22 -6.50 4.54
C TYR A 162 -6.67 -7.73 3.77
N ASN A 163 -7.86 -7.72 3.15
CA ASN A 163 -8.30 -8.80 2.29
C ASN A 163 -7.36 -9.01 1.09
N ILE A 164 -6.99 -7.92 0.40
CA ILE A 164 -6.07 -7.99 -0.75
C ILE A 164 -4.69 -8.50 -0.32
N MET A 165 -4.17 -8.05 0.82
CA MET A 165 -2.89 -8.52 1.34
C MET A 165 -2.94 -9.99 1.74
N HIS A 166 -4.00 -10.41 2.43
CA HIS A 166 -4.22 -11.80 2.83
C HIS A 166 -4.26 -12.72 1.60
N CYS A 167 -5.13 -12.43 0.62
CA CYS A 167 -5.21 -13.19 -0.62
C CYS A 167 -3.89 -13.17 -1.40
N GLY A 168 -3.17 -12.03 -1.40
CA GLY A 168 -1.89 -11.89 -2.08
C GLY A 168 -0.76 -12.72 -1.43
N LEU A 169 -0.69 -12.75 -0.10
CA LEU A 169 0.31 -13.52 0.65
C LEU A 169 0.07 -15.04 0.54
N LEU A 170 -1.19 -15.45 0.39
CA LEU A 170 -1.60 -16.85 0.19
C LEU A 170 -1.73 -17.24 -1.29
N HIS A 171 -1.33 -16.35 -2.21
CA HIS A 171 -1.54 -16.57 -3.63
C HIS A 171 -0.74 -17.77 -4.16
N VAL A 172 -1.34 -18.51 -5.10
CA VAL A 172 -0.74 -19.66 -5.77
C VAL A 172 0.47 -19.28 -6.62
N ASP A 173 0.41 -18.12 -7.27
CA ASP A 173 1.52 -17.53 -8.01
C ASP A 173 2.59 -16.98 -7.06
N GLN A 174 3.77 -17.61 -7.07
CA GLN A 174 4.92 -17.23 -6.24
C GLN A 174 5.44 -15.82 -6.56
N ASP A 175 5.26 -15.30 -7.78
CA ASP A 175 5.75 -13.96 -8.13
C ASP A 175 4.98 -12.87 -7.39
N ILE A 176 3.69 -13.10 -7.13
CA ILE A 176 2.87 -12.19 -6.31
C ILE A 176 3.38 -12.19 -4.87
N VAL A 177 3.57 -13.37 -4.28
CA VAL A 177 4.09 -13.51 -2.91
C VAL A 177 5.48 -12.87 -2.79
N ASN A 178 6.37 -13.15 -3.74
CA ASN A 178 7.70 -12.56 -3.80
C ASN A 178 7.61 -11.03 -3.90
N THR A 179 6.73 -10.50 -4.74
CA THR A 179 6.55 -9.06 -4.91
C THR A 179 6.11 -8.38 -3.62
N ILE A 180 5.14 -8.97 -2.90
CA ILE A 180 4.67 -8.46 -1.61
C ILE A 180 5.79 -8.52 -0.57
N ILE A 181 6.47 -9.65 -0.41
CA ILE A 181 7.57 -9.81 0.56
C ILE A 181 8.73 -8.86 0.26
N LYS A 182 9.10 -8.69 -1.02
CA LYS A 182 10.16 -7.78 -1.45
C LYS A 182 9.84 -6.32 -1.17
N HIS A 183 8.58 -5.94 -1.37
CA HIS A 183 8.18 -4.53 -1.33
C HIS A 183 7.44 -4.14 -0.06
N CYS A 184 7.04 -5.05 0.82
CA CYS A 184 6.47 -4.68 2.11
C CYS A 184 7.59 -4.29 3.09
N SER A 185 7.41 -3.19 3.82
CA SER A 185 8.38 -2.77 4.83
C SER A 185 8.09 -3.48 6.16
N PRO A 186 9.11 -3.91 6.93
CA PRO A 186 8.91 -4.35 8.32
C PRO A 186 8.27 -3.27 9.20
N GLN A 187 8.41 -2.00 8.82
CA GLN A 187 7.79 -0.88 9.52
C GLN A 187 6.26 -0.89 9.44
N PHE A 188 5.66 -1.69 8.54
CA PHE A 188 4.21 -1.81 8.39
C PHE A 188 3.51 -2.07 9.74
N PHE A 189 4.02 -3.00 10.55
CA PHE A 189 3.44 -3.31 11.86
C PHE A 189 3.70 -2.21 12.91
N SER A 190 4.68 -1.34 12.67
CA SER A 190 4.98 -0.18 13.51
C SER A 190 4.16 1.06 13.17
N LEU A 191 3.38 1.05 12.08
CA LEU A 191 2.53 2.18 11.70
C LEU A 191 1.28 2.33 12.57
N GLY A 192 0.96 1.34 13.42
CA GLY A 192 -0.21 1.38 14.30
C GLY A 192 -1.54 1.37 13.56
N LEU A 193 -1.60 0.76 12.37
CA LEU A 193 -2.84 0.64 11.62
C LEU A 193 -3.83 -0.29 12.37
N PRO A 194 -5.09 0.12 12.56
CA PRO A 194 -6.08 -0.71 13.25
C PRO A 194 -6.29 -2.06 12.56
N GLY A 195 -6.02 -3.16 13.26
CA GLY A 195 -6.17 -4.51 12.72
C GLY A 195 -4.96 -5.04 11.94
N ALA A 196 -3.83 -4.34 11.91
CA ALA A 196 -2.63 -4.81 11.19
C ALA A 196 -2.10 -6.16 11.72
N THR A 197 -2.33 -6.47 13.00
CA THR A 197 -1.95 -7.74 13.62
C THR A 197 -2.62 -8.94 12.97
N MET A 198 -3.76 -8.73 12.29
CA MET A 198 -4.49 -9.79 11.59
C MET A 198 -3.68 -10.46 10.49
N LEU A 199 -2.72 -9.74 9.88
CA LEU A 199 -1.86 -10.26 8.82
C LEU A 199 -0.56 -10.90 9.33
N ILE A 200 -0.27 -10.88 10.64
CA ILE A 200 1.02 -11.35 11.17
C ILE A 200 1.29 -12.80 10.75
N MET A 201 0.30 -13.67 10.88
CA MET A 201 0.44 -15.09 10.51
C MET A 201 0.64 -15.28 9.01
N ASP A 202 -0.07 -14.52 8.17
CA ASP A 202 0.10 -14.54 6.72
C ASP A 202 1.52 -14.16 6.32
N PHE A 203 2.07 -13.11 6.93
CA PHE A 203 3.44 -12.68 6.69
C PHE A 203 4.48 -13.69 7.18
N ILE A 204 4.27 -14.34 8.33
CA ILE A 204 5.16 -15.38 8.83
C ILE A 204 5.23 -16.55 7.86
N VAL A 205 4.07 -17.06 7.44
CA VAL A 205 3.99 -18.21 6.52
C VAL A 205 4.57 -17.85 5.15
N ALA A 206 4.19 -16.70 4.58
CA ALA A 206 4.68 -16.25 3.28
C ALA A 206 6.19 -15.97 3.30
N ALA A 207 6.69 -15.26 4.30
CA ALA A 207 8.12 -14.97 4.44
C ALA A 207 8.93 -16.25 4.71
N GLY A 208 8.41 -17.18 5.51
CA GLY A 208 9.02 -18.50 5.74
C GLY A 208 9.15 -19.29 4.42
N ARG A 209 8.08 -19.34 3.62
CA ARG A 209 8.06 -19.95 2.28
C ARG A 209 9.10 -19.31 1.34
N VAL A 210 9.19 -17.97 1.34
CA VAL A 210 10.19 -17.25 0.52
C VAL A 210 11.62 -17.48 1.01
N ALA A 211 11.86 -17.47 2.32
CA ALA A 211 13.18 -17.70 2.91
C ALA A 211 13.70 -19.12 2.64
N ALA A 212 12.80 -20.11 2.64
CA ALA A 212 13.12 -21.50 2.32
C ALA A 212 13.20 -21.79 0.80
N SER A 213 12.84 -20.83 -0.05
CA SER A 213 12.80 -21.00 -1.50
C SER A 213 14.19 -21.28 -2.07
N SER A 214 14.29 -22.22 -3.02
CA SER A 214 15.53 -22.50 -3.77
C SER A 214 15.75 -21.54 -4.95
N PHE A 215 14.75 -20.76 -5.35
CA PHE A 215 14.86 -19.81 -6.45
C PHE A 215 15.88 -18.70 -6.14
N LEU A 216 16.78 -18.41 -7.08
CA LEU A 216 17.85 -17.41 -6.95
C LEU A 216 17.30 -15.99 -6.75
N ASN A 217 16.20 -15.65 -7.42
CA ASN A 217 15.61 -14.31 -7.40
C ASN A 217 14.60 -14.10 -6.25
N ALA A 218 14.45 -15.09 -5.36
CA ALA A 218 13.57 -14.95 -4.20
C ALA A 218 14.10 -13.87 -3.24
N PRO A 219 13.24 -12.96 -2.75
CA PRO A 219 13.64 -11.86 -1.85
C PRO A 219 13.87 -12.37 -0.42
N ARG A 220 14.89 -13.21 -0.24
CA ARG A 220 15.18 -13.89 1.04
C ARG A 220 15.64 -12.91 2.11
N VAL A 221 16.38 -11.87 1.73
CA VAL A 221 16.86 -10.84 2.67
C VAL A 221 15.67 -10.10 3.26
N GLU A 222 14.74 -9.64 2.41
CA GLU A 222 13.54 -8.95 2.85
C GLU A 222 12.64 -9.87 3.69
N ALA A 223 12.52 -11.15 3.30
CA ALA A 223 11.79 -12.15 4.09
C ALA A 223 12.38 -12.32 5.51
N GLN A 224 13.71 -12.44 5.62
CA GLN A 224 14.40 -12.57 6.89
C GLN A 224 14.25 -11.31 7.76
N VAL A 225 14.35 -10.12 7.16
CA VAL A 225 14.14 -8.84 7.85
C VAL A 225 12.71 -8.72 8.36
N LEU A 226 11.70 -9.11 7.55
CA LEU A 226 10.30 -9.15 7.96
C LEU A 226 10.09 -10.11 9.14
N LEU A 227 10.58 -11.34 9.05
CA LEU A 227 10.51 -12.31 10.14
C LEU A 227 11.21 -11.79 11.40
N GLY A 228 12.39 -11.20 11.26
CA GLY A 228 13.15 -10.60 12.37
C GLY A 228 12.37 -9.48 13.06
N SER A 229 11.67 -8.63 12.31
CA SER A 229 10.84 -7.55 12.87
C SER A 229 9.64 -8.05 13.69
N LEU A 230 9.21 -9.29 13.44
CA LEU A 230 8.07 -9.89 14.11
C LEU A 230 8.46 -10.64 15.40
N VAL A 231 9.74 -10.94 15.63
CA VAL A 231 10.22 -11.78 16.76
C VAL A 231 9.78 -11.26 18.14
N CYS A 232 9.49 -9.96 18.27
CA CYS A 232 9.03 -9.37 19.54
C CYS A 232 7.53 -9.56 19.79
N PHE A 233 6.71 -9.86 18.78
CA PHE A 233 5.25 -9.96 18.90
C PHE A 233 4.76 -11.09 19.82
N PRO A 234 5.37 -12.28 19.87
CA PRO A 234 5.00 -13.33 20.83
C PRO A 234 5.12 -12.91 22.30
N ASN A 235 6.03 -11.97 22.60
CA ASN A 235 6.21 -11.43 23.95
C ASN A 235 5.21 -10.30 24.26
N LEU A 236 4.61 -9.70 23.23
CA LEU A 236 3.64 -8.61 23.35
C LEU A 236 2.20 -9.12 23.43
N TYR A 237 1.90 -10.28 22.84
CA TYR A 237 0.56 -10.84 22.76
C TYR A 237 0.52 -12.24 23.36
N CYS A 238 -0.19 -12.40 24.49
CA CYS A 238 -0.47 -13.71 25.08
C CYS A 238 -1.40 -14.56 24.21
N GLU A 239 -2.36 -13.91 23.56
CA GLU A 239 -3.24 -14.50 22.56
C GLU A 239 -3.27 -13.58 21.34
N LEU A 240 -3.00 -14.13 20.15
CA LEU A 240 -3.05 -13.38 18.90
C LEU A 240 -4.27 -13.82 18.10
N SER A 241 -5.18 -12.88 17.85
CA SER A 241 -6.22 -13.08 16.83
C SER A 241 -5.65 -12.68 15.47
N ALA A 242 -5.59 -13.63 14.54
CA ALA A 242 -5.08 -13.40 13.19
C ALA A 242 -5.90 -14.16 12.14
N LEU A 243 -5.79 -13.75 10.87
CA LEU A 243 -6.36 -14.50 9.76
C LEU A 243 -5.64 -15.85 9.63
N HIS A 244 -6.40 -16.88 9.26
CA HIS A 244 -5.86 -18.22 9.13
C HIS A 244 -5.02 -18.35 7.85
N PRO A 245 -3.70 -18.59 7.94
CA PRO A 245 -2.78 -18.46 6.80
C PRO A 245 -2.82 -19.66 5.83
N ASN A 246 -3.83 -20.53 5.92
CA ASN A 246 -3.95 -21.72 5.07
C ASN A 246 -5.18 -21.68 4.16
N THR A 247 -6.04 -20.67 4.33
CA THR A 247 -7.30 -20.55 3.59
C THR A 247 -7.43 -19.11 3.10
N PRO A 248 -7.79 -18.87 1.82
CA PRO A 248 -8.05 -17.52 1.32
C PRO A 248 -9.35 -16.91 1.86
N ASP A 249 -10.20 -17.73 2.51
CA ASP A 249 -11.41 -17.28 3.18
C ASP A 249 -11.08 -16.50 4.46
N ILE A 250 -11.90 -15.49 4.77
CA ILE A 250 -11.74 -14.65 5.96
C ILE A 250 -12.14 -15.44 7.21
N VAL A 251 -11.20 -16.23 7.73
CA VAL A 251 -11.36 -17.02 8.95
C VAL A 251 -10.42 -16.47 10.02
N VAL A 252 -10.99 -15.98 11.12
CA VAL A 252 -10.22 -15.51 12.28
C VAL A 252 -9.93 -16.70 13.19
N SER A 253 -8.64 -16.92 13.47
CA SER A 253 -8.17 -17.93 14.42
C SER A 253 -7.53 -17.27 15.63
N GLN A 254 -7.73 -17.87 16.81
CA GLN A 254 -7.00 -17.51 18.01
C GLN A 254 -5.76 -18.39 18.13
N PHE A 255 -4.60 -17.76 18.24
CA PHE A 255 -3.32 -18.43 18.44
C PHE A 255 -2.88 -18.20 19.89
N THR A 256 -3.03 -19.23 20.72
CA THR A 256 -2.73 -19.22 22.17
C THR A 256 -1.27 -19.58 22.49
N GLU A 257 -0.50 -20.06 21.51
CA GLU A 257 0.93 -20.39 21.63
C GLU A 257 1.75 -19.82 20.47
N VAL A 258 1.75 -18.50 20.32
CA VAL A 258 2.55 -17.79 19.30
C VAL A 258 4.06 -18.13 19.45
N LYS A 259 4.50 -18.61 20.62
CA LYS A 259 5.87 -19.06 20.90
C LYS A 259 6.36 -20.19 19.99
N VAL A 260 5.57 -21.23 19.71
CA VAL A 260 6.06 -22.43 18.99
C VAL A 260 6.29 -22.14 17.49
N GLY A 261 5.40 -21.36 16.86
CA GLY A 261 5.56 -20.94 15.46
C GLY A 261 6.74 -19.97 15.25
N PHE A 262 6.99 -19.11 16.24
CA PHE A 262 8.14 -18.20 16.24
C PHE A 262 9.46 -18.89 16.58
N GLU A 263 9.46 -19.85 17.50
CA GLU A 263 10.65 -20.66 17.79
C GLU A 263 11.08 -21.46 16.56
N ILE A 264 10.15 -22.02 15.79
CA ILE A 264 10.47 -22.67 14.51
C ILE A 264 11.06 -21.64 13.53
N CYS A 265 10.50 -20.42 13.41
CA CYS A 265 11.06 -19.39 12.53
C CYS A 265 12.45 -18.92 12.98
N VAL A 266 12.69 -18.74 14.28
CA VAL A 266 13.98 -18.35 14.85
C VAL A 266 14.99 -19.48 14.72
N LEU A 267 14.61 -20.74 14.94
CA LEU A 267 15.43 -21.93 14.64
C LEU A 267 15.71 -22.05 13.15
N PHE A 268 14.77 -21.73 12.26
CA PHE A 268 14.99 -21.74 10.81
C PHE A 268 15.94 -20.63 10.37
N LEU A 269 15.83 -19.43 10.95
CA LEU A 269 16.76 -18.32 10.74
C LEU A 269 18.17 -18.67 11.26
N TYR A 270 18.26 -19.27 12.45
CA TYR A 270 19.51 -19.79 13.00
C TYR A 270 20.11 -20.88 12.09
N LEU A 271 19.33 -21.89 11.70
CA LEU A 271 19.78 -22.98 10.83
C LEU A 271 20.19 -22.49 9.43
N LEU A 272 19.52 -21.49 8.87
CA LEU A 272 19.89 -20.86 7.60
C LEU A 272 21.20 -20.07 7.73
N GLN A 273 21.40 -19.30 8.80
CA GLN A 273 22.67 -18.63 9.08
C GLN A 273 23.82 -19.65 9.18
N TYR A 274 23.61 -20.78 9.88
CA TYR A 274 24.62 -21.84 10.03
C TYR A 274 24.89 -22.61 8.73
N LYS A 275 23.88 -22.78 7.85
CA LYS A 275 24.08 -23.40 6.52
C LYS A 275 24.86 -22.50 5.56
N LEU A 276 24.70 -21.18 5.67
CA LEU A 276 25.46 -20.18 4.90
C LEU A 276 26.92 -20.08 5.36
N THR A 277 27.22 -20.21 6.66
CA THR A 277 28.61 -20.27 7.15
C THR A 277 29.32 -21.58 6.80
N PHE A 278 28.60 -22.71 6.74
CA PHE A 278 29.20 -24.00 6.37
C PHE A 278 29.49 -24.16 4.86
N VAL A 279 28.78 -23.42 4.00
CA VAL A 279 29.05 -23.42 2.54
C VAL A 279 30.12 -22.38 2.16
N ALA A 280 30.45 -21.45 3.06
CA ALA A 280 31.46 -20.41 2.85
C ALA A 280 32.85 -20.75 3.43
N MET A 281 33.06 -21.98 3.91
CA MET A 281 34.31 -22.50 4.49
C MET A 281 34.77 -23.75 3.75
#